data_AF-A0A401NQC2-F1
#
_entry.id   AF-A0A401NQC2-F1
#
_cell.length_a   1.000
_cell.length_b   1.000
_cell.length_c   1.000
_cell.angle_alpha   90.00
_cell.angle_beta   90.00
_cell.angle_gamma   90.00
#
_symmetry.space_group_name_H-M   'P 1'
#
loop_
_entity.id
_entity.type
_entity.pdbx_description
1 polymer ?
#
loop_
_entity_poly.entity_id
_entity_poly.type
_entity_poly.pdbx_seq_one_letter_code
_entity_poly.pdbx_strand_id
1 'polypeptide(L)'
;QLIFPDMVEGMVLLNIDPCGKGWIDWAATKLSGLTSSLPDTVLSHLCSQEELMNNTELVQSLRQQIGANVNQSNLQLFWNMYNSRRDLEMNRPGTVANAKTLQCPVMLVVGDNSPAEEGVVECNSKLDPTQTTFLKMADSGGLPQTTQPGKLTEAFKYFLQGMGYMASASMTRLARSRTASLTSASSVDGHRPRICTQTNSSDSVGQVTQNISHTMEVSC
;
A
#
# COMPACT_ATOMS: atom_id res chain seq x y z
N GLN A 1 4.94 21.88 -2.51
CA GLN A 1 5.75 21.51 -3.70
C GLN A 1 7.13 21.10 -3.22
N LEU A 2 7.74 20.08 -3.85
CA LEU A 2 9.12 19.69 -3.54
C LEU A 2 10.08 20.85 -3.86
N ILE A 3 11.16 20.98 -3.09
CA ILE A 3 12.20 22.00 -3.34
C ILE A 3 12.92 21.68 -4.66
N PHE A 4 13.09 20.40 -4.99
CA PHE A 4 13.76 19.93 -6.21
C PHE A 4 12.94 18.81 -6.88
N PRO A 5 11.88 19.15 -7.62
CA PRO A 5 10.98 18.15 -8.23
C PRO A 5 11.70 17.24 -9.24
N ASP A 6 12.64 17.79 -10.02
CA ASP A 6 13.34 17.05 -11.09
C ASP A 6 14.30 15.97 -10.56
N MET A 7 14.60 15.98 -9.25
CA MET A 7 15.42 14.95 -8.61
C MET A 7 14.60 13.81 -8.00
N VAL A 8 13.27 13.84 -8.14
CA VAL A 8 12.35 12.87 -7.55
C VAL A 8 11.49 12.24 -8.64
N GLU A 9 11.83 11.02 -9.03
CA GLU A 9 11.09 10.28 -10.05
C GLU A 9 9.80 9.65 -9.52
N GLY A 10 9.75 9.33 -8.23
CA GLY A 10 8.56 8.77 -7.58
C GLY A 10 8.74 8.66 -6.07
N MET A 11 7.64 8.62 -5.33
CA MET A 11 7.64 8.58 -3.86
C MET A 11 6.73 7.49 -3.33
N VAL A 12 7.22 6.75 -2.33
CA VAL A 12 6.38 5.86 -1.50
C VAL A 12 6.33 6.44 -0.11
N LEU A 13 5.15 6.88 0.31
CA LEU A 13 4.94 7.65 1.53
C LEU A 13 4.11 6.82 2.50
N LEU A 14 4.79 6.25 3.50
CA LEU A 14 4.16 5.50 4.58
C LEU A 14 3.74 6.46 5.68
N ASN A 15 2.49 6.37 6.13
CA ASN A 15 1.99 7.10 7.29
C ASN A 15 2.22 8.62 7.23
N ILE A 16 2.18 9.21 6.03
CA ILE A 16 2.39 10.65 5.87
C ILE A 16 1.23 11.46 6.46
N ASP A 17 1.58 12.50 7.20
CA ASP A 17 0.65 13.55 7.62
C ASP A 17 1.11 14.89 7.00
N PRO A 18 0.36 15.43 6.02
CA PRO A 18 0.76 16.65 5.31
C PRO A 18 0.43 17.93 6.09
N CYS A 19 -0.29 17.82 7.21
CA CYS A 19 -0.75 18.94 8.02
C CYS A 19 0.19 19.17 9.20
N GLY A 20 0.39 20.42 9.59
CA GLY A 20 0.96 20.77 10.88
C GLY A 20 0.01 20.35 12.00
N LYS A 21 0.56 20.08 13.20
CA LYS A 21 -0.28 19.72 14.34
C LYS A 21 -1.23 20.87 14.69
N GLY A 22 -2.53 20.58 14.69
CA GLY A 22 -3.54 21.52 15.16
C GLY A 22 -3.33 21.86 16.64
N TRP A 23 -3.92 22.96 17.11
CA TRP A 23 -3.80 23.39 18.50
C TRP A 23 -4.35 22.34 19.50
N ILE A 24 -5.36 21.55 19.08
CA ILE A 24 -5.92 20.44 19.86
C ILE A 24 -4.91 19.30 19.97
N ASP A 25 -4.30 18.89 18.86
CA ASP A 25 -3.27 17.84 18.85
C ASP A 25 -2.03 18.27 19.62
N TRP A 26 -1.68 19.56 19.56
CA TRP A 26 -0.63 20.13 20.38
C TRP A 26 -0.95 20.02 21.86
N ALA A 27 -2.17 20.39 22.27
CA ALA A 27 -2.60 20.30 23.67
C ALA A 27 -2.64 18.84 24.16
N ALA A 28 -3.18 17.92 23.35
CA ALA A 28 -3.17 16.50 23.63
C ALA A 28 -1.73 15.97 23.78
N THR A 29 -0.83 16.33 22.85
CA THR A 29 0.59 15.95 22.92
C THR A 29 1.26 16.49 24.19
N LYS A 30 0.94 17.73 24.61
CA LYS A 30 1.47 18.31 25.85
C LYS A 30 0.95 17.61 27.10
N LEU A 31 -0.35 17.30 27.15
CA LEU A 31 -0.96 16.59 28.28
C LEU A 31 -0.43 15.16 28.39
N SER A 32 -0.36 14.42 27.28
CA SER A 32 0.25 13.08 27.25
C SER A 32 1.74 13.12 27.58
N GLY A 33 2.47 14.15 27.16
CA GLY A 33 3.90 14.31 27.45
C GLY A 33 4.22 14.59 28.93
N LEU A 34 3.23 14.94 29.76
CA LEU A 34 3.43 15.09 31.22
C LEU A 34 3.40 13.75 31.95
N THR A 35 2.77 12.72 31.39
CA THR A 35 2.55 11.42 32.04
C THR A 35 3.24 10.26 31.33
N SER A 36 3.79 10.47 30.13
CA SER A 36 4.45 9.44 29.33
C SER A 36 5.93 9.72 29.12
N SER A 37 6.73 8.66 29.01
CA SER A 37 8.13 8.77 28.62
C SER A 37 8.25 9.14 27.13
N LEU A 38 9.41 9.67 26.71
CA LEU A 38 9.66 9.96 25.29
C LEU A 38 9.51 8.69 24.41
N PRO A 39 10.07 7.52 24.77
CA PRO A 39 9.82 6.29 24.04
C PRO A 39 8.33 5.93 23.92
N ASP A 40 7.54 6.09 24.99
CA ASP A 40 6.09 5.84 24.97
C ASP A 40 5.36 6.77 24.01
N THR A 41 5.74 8.05 24.00
CA THR A 41 5.16 9.07 23.11
C THR A 41 5.47 8.76 21.64
N VAL A 42 6.67 8.27 21.35
CA VAL A 42 7.04 7.86 19.99
C VAL A 42 6.31 6.58 19.60
N LEU A 43 6.19 5.60 20.50
CA LEU A 43 5.44 4.36 20.24
C LEU A 43 3.97 4.62 19.94
N SER A 44 3.32 5.54 20.66
CA SER A 44 1.91 5.90 20.39
C SER A 44 1.70 6.58 19.06
N HIS A 45 2.76 7.14 18.47
CA HIS A 45 2.74 7.66 17.11
C HIS A 45 2.99 6.58 16.05
N LEU A 46 3.76 5.54 16.38
CA LEU A 46 4.16 4.49 15.45
C LEU A 46 3.19 3.32 15.39
N CYS A 47 2.53 2.98 16.49
CA CYS A 47 1.72 1.77 16.65
C CYS A 47 0.26 2.13 16.94
N SER A 48 -0.67 1.27 16.52
CA SER A 48 -2.09 1.45 16.85
C SER A 48 -2.33 1.30 18.36
N GLN A 49 -3.45 1.85 18.85
CA GLN A 49 -3.84 1.67 20.25
C GLN A 49 -4.01 0.19 20.61
N GLU A 50 -4.54 -0.62 19.70
CA GLU A 50 -4.68 -2.06 19.88
C GLU A 50 -3.32 -2.75 20.03
N GLU A 51 -2.34 -2.43 19.18
CA GLU A 51 -0.98 -2.98 19.26
C GLU A 51 -0.32 -2.63 20.60
N LEU A 52 -0.50 -1.40 21.07
CA LEU A 52 0.04 -0.91 22.33
C LEU A 52 -0.61 -1.58 23.54
N MET A 53 -1.94 -1.67 23.56
CA MET A 53 -2.72 -2.30 24.64
C MET A 53 -2.42 -3.80 24.75
N ASN A 54 -2.28 -4.48 23.60
CA ASN A 54 -1.93 -5.89 23.55
C ASN A 54 -0.44 -6.15 23.80
N ASN A 55 0.40 -5.09 23.86
CA ASN A 55 1.83 -5.16 24.08
C ASN A 55 2.51 -6.25 23.24
N THR A 56 2.25 -6.23 21.93
CA THR A 56 2.76 -7.23 20.98
C THR A 56 4.29 -7.34 21.01
N GLU A 57 4.85 -8.44 20.49
CA GLU A 57 6.32 -8.60 20.38
C GLU A 57 6.97 -7.45 19.61
N LEU A 58 6.28 -6.91 18.60
CA LEU A 58 6.72 -5.73 17.85
C LEU A 58 6.82 -4.50 18.76
N VAL A 59 5.80 -4.23 19.57
CA VAL A 59 5.79 -3.10 20.50
C VAL A 59 6.88 -3.25 21.55
N GLN A 60 7.06 -4.46 22.11
CA GLN A 60 8.13 -4.73 23.08
C GLN A 60 9.51 -4.51 22.48
N SER A 61 9.74 -5.00 21.26
CA SER A 61 10.98 -4.82 20.53
C SER A 61 11.26 -3.35 20.23
N LEU A 62 10.28 -2.61 19.69
CA LEU A 62 10.43 -1.18 19.40
C LEU A 62 10.69 -0.36 20.67
N ARG A 63 9.98 -0.67 21.76
CA ARG A 63 10.18 -0.03 23.06
C ARG A 63 11.61 -0.19 23.55
N GLN A 64 12.15 -1.40 23.46
CA GLN A 64 13.54 -1.67 23.80
C GLN A 64 14.50 -0.93 22.87
N GLN A 65 14.28 -0.98 21.55
CA GLN A 65 15.13 -0.31 20.57
C GLN A 65 15.17 1.21 20.80
N ILE A 66 14.00 1.84 20.96
CA ILE A 66 13.91 3.28 21.19
C ILE A 66 14.50 3.65 22.55
N GLY A 67 14.23 2.87 23.60
CA GLY A 67 14.68 3.18 24.95
C GLY A 67 16.19 2.97 25.18
N ALA A 68 16.77 1.92 24.58
CA ALA A 68 18.15 1.51 24.86
C ALA A 68 19.15 1.85 23.75
N ASN A 69 18.71 1.88 22.48
CA ASN A 69 19.63 1.94 21.33
C ASN A 69 19.59 3.30 20.61
N VAL A 70 18.61 4.15 20.90
CA VAL A 70 18.52 5.50 20.33
C VAL A 70 19.03 6.54 21.32
N ASN A 71 19.82 7.50 20.83
CA ASN A 71 20.24 8.64 21.64
C ASN A 71 19.02 9.51 22.02
N GLN A 72 18.67 9.53 23.31
CA GLN A 72 17.44 10.17 23.79
C GLN A 72 17.43 11.69 23.59
N SER A 73 18.58 12.36 23.70
CA SER A 73 18.68 13.80 23.47
C SER A 73 18.39 14.16 22.02
N ASN A 74 18.98 13.42 21.07
CA ASN A 74 18.72 13.63 19.64
C ASN A 74 17.30 13.23 19.27
N LEU A 75 16.76 12.16 19.86
CA LEU A 75 15.37 11.76 19.66
C LEU A 75 14.40 12.85 20.11
N GLN A 76 14.65 13.49 21.26
CA GLN A 76 13.82 14.59 21.73
C GLN A 76 13.84 15.77 20.74
N LEU A 77 15.02 16.15 20.24
CA LEU A 77 15.14 17.21 19.24
C LEU A 77 14.39 16.87 17.95
N PHE A 78 14.54 15.64 17.46
CA PHE A 78 13.85 15.15 16.27
C PHE A 78 12.33 15.13 16.45
N TRP A 79 11.85 14.62 17.59
CA TRP A 79 10.43 14.59 17.94
C TRP A 79 9.83 16.00 18.03
N ASN A 80 10.55 16.94 18.66
CA ASN A 80 10.14 18.34 18.73
C ASN A 80 10.06 18.99 17.34
N MET A 81 11.02 18.71 16.46
CA MET A 81 11.01 19.19 15.08
C MET A 81 9.82 18.63 14.30
N TYR A 82 9.55 17.33 14.40
CA TYR A 82 8.39 16.70 13.75
C TYR A 82 7.05 17.28 14.24
N ASN A 83 6.92 17.55 15.53
CA ASN A 83 5.71 18.13 16.12
C ASN A 83 5.53 19.62 15.77
N SER A 84 6.60 20.30 15.38
CA SER A 84 6.58 21.73 15.01
C SER A 84 6.51 21.92 13.49
N ARG A 85 6.30 20.85 12.72
CA ARG A 85 6.18 20.92 11.26
C ARG A 85 5.02 21.84 10.86
N ARG A 86 5.18 22.50 9.73
CA ARG A 86 4.13 23.30 9.09
C ARG A 86 3.42 22.46 8.04
N ASP A 87 2.25 22.93 7.63
CA ASP A 87 1.52 22.36 6.50
C ASP A 87 2.40 22.31 5.25
N LEU A 88 2.29 21.23 4.48
CA LEU A 88 2.94 21.12 3.17
C LEU A 88 2.26 21.99 2.09
N GLU A 89 1.12 22.61 2.43
CA GLU A 89 0.34 23.52 1.57
C GLU A 89 0.03 22.93 0.18
N MET A 90 -0.30 21.64 0.16
CA MET A 90 -0.63 20.93 -1.08
C MET A 90 -2.11 21.08 -1.41
N ASN A 91 -2.40 21.32 -2.69
CA ASN A 91 -3.76 21.39 -3.22
C ASN A 91 -3.86 20.55 -4.48
N ARG A 92 -5.01 19.88 -4.65
CA ARG A 92 -5.28 19.08 -5.84
C ARG A 92 -5.27 19.98 -7.09
N PRO A 93 -4.63 19.57 -8.19
CA PRO A 93 -4.68 20.33 -9.44
C PRO A 93 -6.12 20.64 -9.85
N GLY A 94 -6.37 21.90 -10.23
CA GLY A 94 -7.69 22.36 -10.70
C GLY A 94 -8.66 22.82 -9.61
N THR A 95 -8.35 22.70 -8.31
CA THR A 95 -9.23 23.21 -7.24
C THR A 95 -8.97 24.67 -6.90
N VAL A 96 -7.72 25.13 -7.00
CA VAL A 96 -7.29 26.51 -6.74
C VAL A 96 -6.31 26.98 -7.81
N ALA A 97 -6.26 28.30 -8.03
CA ALA A 97 -5.30 28.89 -8.95
C ALA A 97 -3.86 28.61 -8.46
N ASN A 98 -2.98 28.16 -9.36
CA ASN A 98 -1.59 27.80 -9.06
C ASN A 98 -1.45 26.75 -7.94
N ALA A 99 -2.37 25.77 -7.89
CA ALA A 99 -2.30 24.65 -6.97
C ALA A 99 -0.92 23.98 -6.99
N LYS A 100 -0.26 23.95 -5.82
CA LYS A 100 1.01 23.27 -5.64
C LYS A 100 0.75 21.83 -5.20
N THR A 101 1.30 20.87 -5.93
CA THR A 101 1.21 19.44 -5.55
C THR A 101 2.52 18.71 -5.91
N LEU A 102 2.57 17.40 -5.64
CA LEU A 102 3.65 16.54 -6.09
C LEU A 102 3.43 16.21 -7.58
N GLN A 103 4.48 16.37 -8.39
CA GLN A 103 4.44 16.17 -9.86
C GLN A 103 4.96 14.80 -10.31
N CYS A 104 5.42 13.98 -9.36
CA CYS A 104 5.89 12.63 -9.62
C CYS A 104 4.82 11.62 -9.20
N PRO A 105 4.87 10.38 -9.72
CA PRO A 105 4.09 9.26 -9.19
C PRO A 105 4.27 9.10 -7.67
N VAL A 106 3.15 8.95 -6.95
CA VAL A 106 3.13 8.75 -5.51
C VAL A 106 2.37 7.49 -5.16
N MET A 107 2.92 6.66 -4.28
CA MET A 107 2.18 5.59 -3.59
C MET A 107 2.04 5.96 -2.12
N LEU A 108 0.81 6.30 -1.71
CA LEU A 108 0.44 6.50 -0.33
C LEU A 108 0.14 5.14 0.31
N VAL A 109 0.75 4.86 1.46
CA VAL A 109 0.56 3.60 2.18
C VAL A 109 0.19 3.87 3.63
N VAL A 110 -0.85 3.22 4.10
CA VAL A 110 -1.25 3.24 5.51
C VAL A 110 -1.82 1.90 5.92
N GLY A 111 -1.58 1.49 7.16
CA GLY A 111 -2.23 0.32 7.71
C GLY A 111 -3.62 0.63 8.24
N ASP A 112 -4.50 -0.37 8.21
CA ASP A 112 -5.77 -0.29 8.91
C ASP A 112 -5.56 -0.13 10.41
N ASN A 113 -6.36 0.73 11.05
CA ASN A 113 -6.20 1.14 12.46
C ASN A 113 -4.89 1.87 12.78
N SER A 114 -4.13 2.34 11.78
CA SER A 114 -2.92 3.13 12.00
C SER A 114 -3.27 4.52 12.58
N PRO A 115 -2.48 5.05 13.54
CA PRO A 115 -2.64 6.44 14.02
C PRO A 115 -2.51 7.49 12.90
N ALA A 116 -1.95 7.13 11.76
CA ALA A 116 -1.74 8.04 10.62
C ALA A 116 -2.86 7.98 9.56
N GLU A 117 -3.89 7.13 9.73
CA GLU A 117 -4.92 6.90 8.71
C GLU A 117 -5.54 8.21 8.20
N GLU A 118 -6.01 9.06 9.11
CA GLU A 118 -6.65 10.33 8.77
C GLU A 118 -5.70 11.25 7.98
N GLY A 119 -4.44 11.34 8.40
CA GLY A 119 -3.40 12.13 7.72
C GLY A 119 -3.13 11.65 6.30
N VAL A 120 -3.09 10.33 6.08
CA VAL A 120 -2.84 9.76 4.74
C VAL A 120 -4.08 9.95 3.84
N VAL A 121 -5.28 9.78 4.37
CA VAL A 121 -6.54 10.03 3.62
C VAL A 121 -6.63 11.51 3.21
N GLU A 122 -6.27 12.42 4.11
CA GLU A 122 -6.21 13.85 3.81
C GLU A 122 -5.10 14.19 2.80
N CYS A 123 -3.96 13.50 2.85
CA CYS A 123 -2.93 13.64 1.82
C CYS A 123 -3.47 13.23 0.44
N ASN A 124 -4.16 12.10 0.35
CA ASN A 124 -4.76 11.62 -0.90
C ASN A 124 -5.80 12.61 -1.48
N SER A 125 -6.54 13.32 -0.62
CA SER A 125 -7.49 14.36 -1.06
C SER A 125 -6.80 15.52 -1.78
N LYS A 126 -5.56 15.84 -1.38
CA LYS A 126 -4.73 16.96 -1.88
C LYS A 126 -3.82 16.62 -3.07
N LEU A 127 -3.62 15.35 -3.39
CA LEU A 127 -2.76 14.93 -4.51
C LEU A 127 -3.54 14.75 -5.82
N ASP A 128 -2.79 14.71 -6.94
CA ASP A 128 -3.33 14.40 -8.26
C ASP A 128 -3.72 12.91 -8.35
N PRO A 129 -5.01 12.58 -8.56
CA PRO A 129 -5.46 11.20 -8.62
C PRO A 129 -4.92 10.42 -9.82
N THR A 130 -4.42 11.08 -10.86
CA THR A 130 -3.85 10.41 -12.05
C THR A 130 -2.43 9.89 -11.81
N GLN A 131 -1.74 10.41 -10.80
CA GLN A 131 -0.38 10.04 -10.44
C GLN A 131 -0.26 9.43 -9.04
N THR A 132 -1.36 9.34 -8.30
CA THR A 132 -1.36 8.87 -6.91
C THR A 132 -2.08 7.53 -6.79
N THR A 133 -1.38 6.54 -6.25
CA THR A 133 -1.95 5.27 -5.80
C THR A 133 -2.13 5.31 -4.29
N PHE A 134 -3.31 4.92 -3.80
CA PHE A 134 -3.58 4.81 -2.37
C PHE A 134 -3.76 3.34 -1.97
N LEU A 135 -2.91 2.86 -1.06
CA LEU A 135 -2.92 1.52 -0.53
C LEU A 135 -3.20 1.54 0.98
N LYS A 136 -4.44 1.20 1.35
CA LYS A 136 -4.80 0.86 2.73
C LYS A 136 -4.59 -0.62 2.96
N MET A 137 -3.69 -0.98 3.87
CA MET A 137 -3.28 -2.36 4.14
C MET A 137 -4.06 -2.94 5.32
N ALA A 138 -4.96 -3.89 5.05
CA ALA A 138 -5.66 -4.64 6.09
C ALA A 138 -4.68 -5.39 7.01
N ASP A 139 -5.03 -5.47 8.29
CA ASP A 139 -4.32 -6.22 9.35
C ASP A 139 -2.81 -5.89 9.40
N SER A 140 -2.48 -4.60 9.33
CA SER A 140 -1.09 -4.15 9.29
C SER A 140 -0.71 -3.12 10.36
N GLY A 141 -1.70 -2.56 11.07
CA GLY A 141 -1.47 -1.68 12.20
C GLY A 141 -0.67 -0.43 11.84
N GLY A 142 0.13 0.06 12.77
CA GLY A 142 0.90 1.28 12.58
C GLY A 142 2.15 1.13 11.69
N LEU A 143 2.68 -0.08 11.50
CA LEU A 143 3.94 -0.32 10.77
C LEU A 143 3.78 -1.37 9.67
N PRO A 144 3.09 -1.03 8.56
CA PRO A 144 2.80 -1.97 7.47
C PRO A 144 4.05 -2.59 6.82
N GLN A 145 5.19 -1.89 6.84
CA GLN A 145 6.47 -2.41 6.34
C GLN A 145 7.04 -3.54 7.19
N THR A 146 6.65 -3.62 8.48
CA THR A 146 7.13 -4.65 9.40
C THR A 146 6.12 -5.80 9.51
N THR A 147 4.83 -5.49 9.58
CA THR A 147 3.76 -6.47 9.77
C THR A 147 3.35 -7.18 8.47
N GLN A 148 3.42 -6.49 7.32
CA GLN A 148 3.00 -7.03 6.02
C GLN A 148 4.05 -6.78 4.91
N PRO A 149 5.34 -7.12 5.12
CA PRO A 149 6.41 -6.81 4.17
C PRO A 149 6.18 -7.45 2.79
N GLY A 150 5.58 -8.64 2.73
CA GLY A 150 5.30 -9.33 1.47
C GLY A 150 4.27 -8.59 0.60
N LYS A 151 3.15 -8.15 1.20
CA LYS A 151 2.11 -7.37 0.51
C LYS A 151 2.66 -6.00 0.07
N LEU A 152 3.43 -5.33 0.93
CA LEU A 152 4.05 -4.04 0.60
C LEU A 152 5.08 -4.17 -0.52
N THR A 153 5.91 -5.23 -0.50
CA THR A 153 6.89 -5.50 -1.56
C THR A 153 6.22 -5.76 -2.89
N GLU A 154 5.12 -6.50 -2.92
CA GLU A 154 4.36 -6.73 -4.14
C GLU A 154 3.73 -5.44 -4.68
N ALA A 155 3.16 -4.60 -3.82
CA ALA A 155 2.66 -3.28 -4.21
C ALA A 155 3.77 -2.38 -4.76
N PHE A 156 4.93 -2.36 -4.10
CA PHE A 156 6.09 -1.59 -4.55
C PHE A 156 6.60 -2.05 -5.92
N LYS A 157 6.62 -3.36 -6.18
CA LYS A 157 6.93 -3.90 -7.50
C LYS A 157 5.97 -3.36 -8.57
N TYR A 158 4.66 -3.36 -8.31
CA TYR A 158 3.69 -2.82 -9.27
C TYR A 158 3.82 -1.31 -9.47
N PHE A 159 4.14 -0.57 -8.41
CA PHE A 159 4.43 0.86 -8.51
C PHE A 159 5.63 1.14 -9.44
N LEU A 160 6.74 0.43 -9.26
CA LEU A 160 7.91 0.52 -10.15
C LEU A 160 7.57 0.13 -11.59
N GLN A 161 6.76 -0.91 -11.78
CA GLN A 161 6.27 -1.31 -13.11
C GLN A 161 5.42 -0.23 -13.78
N GLY A 162 4.57 0.46 -13.01
CA GLY A 162 3.79 1.60 -13.50
C GLY A 162 4.67 2.76 -13.97
N MET A 163 5.86 2.91 -13.40
CA MET A 163 6.87 3.88 -13.83
C MET A 163 7.73 3.40 -15.01
N GLY A 164 7.52 2.17 -15.50
CA GLY A 164 8.32 1.57 -16.58
C GLY A 164 9.58 0.83 -16.11
N TYR A 165 9.81 0.73 -14.81
CA TYR A 165 10.90 -0.06 -14.23
C TYR A 165 10.51 -1.53 -14.07
N MET A 166 11.50 -2.44 -14.05
CA MET A 166 11.28 -3.86 -13.78
C MET A 166 10.21 -4.54 -14.68
N ALA A 167 10.11 -4.15 -15.95
CA ALA A 167 9.11 -4.66 -16.88
C ALA A 167 9.15 -6.20 -17.06
N SER A 168 10.32 -6.82 -16.85
CA SER A 168 10.50 -8.28 -16.96
C SER A 168 10.24 -9.04 -15.66
N ALA A 169 9.97 -8.35 -14.55
CA ALA A 169 9.64 -9.02 -13.29
C ALA A 169 8.25 -9.67 -13.42
N SER A 170 8.21 -11.00 -13.30
CA SER A 170 6.96 -11.74 -13.47
C SER A 170 5.90 -11.31 -12.46
N MET A 171 4.65 -11.16 -12.91
CA MET A 171 3.53 -11.03 -11.98
C MET A 171 3.41 -12.32 -11.19
N THR A 172 3.55 -12.25 -9.86
CA THR A 172 3.56 -13.41 -8.96
C THR A 172 2.28 -14.22 -9.09
N ARG A 173 1.14 -13.55 -9.38
CA ARG A 173 -0.13 -14.21 -9.69
C ARG A 173 -0.15 -14.92 -11.05
N LEU A 174 0.46 -14.37 -12.10
CA LEU A 174 0.45 -14.98 -13.45
C LEU A 174 1.52 -16.07 -13.62
N ALA A 175 2.65 -15.97 -12.92
CA ALA A 175 3.72 -16.96 -12.99
C ALA A 175 3.31 -18.33 -12.42
N ARG A 176 2.43 -18.35 -11.42
CA ARG A 176 1.90 -19.58 -10.80
C ARG A 176 0.88 -20.30 -11.69
N SER A 177 0.33 -19.63 -12.70
CA SER A 177 -0.65 -20.18 -13.64
C SER A 177 -0.01 -20.87 -14.86
N ARG A 178 1.32 -20.94 -14.94
CA ARG A 178 1.98 -21.85 -15.89
C ARG A 178 1.93 -23.26 -15.31
N THR A 179 0.83 -23.96 -15.58
CA THR A 179 0.77 -25.41 -15.54
C THR A 179 1.95 -25.96 -16.34
N ALA A 180 2.94 -26.52 -15.64
CA ALA A 180 3.89 -27.43 -16.25
C ALA A 180 3.08 -28.66 -16.66
N SER A 181 2.65 -28.73 -17.92
CA SER A 181 2.18 -29.97 -18.51
C SER A 181 3.37 -30.93 -18.61
N LEU A 182 3.68 -31.60 -17.51
CA LEU A 182 4.47 -32.83 -17.50
C LEU A 182 3.57 -33.94 -18.03
N THR A 183 3.53 -34.13 -19.35
CA THR A 183 3.00 -35.37 -19.92
C THR A 183 4.06 -36.45 -19.75
N SER A 184 3.88 -37.28 -18.74
CA SER A 184 4.65 -38.48 -18.49
C SER A 184 4.14 -39.67 -19.31
N ALA A 185 5.10 -40.52 -19.67
CA ALA A 185 5.03 -41.97 -19.83
C ALA A 185 4.32 -42.56 -21.06
N SER A 186 5.17 -43.00 -22.01
CA SER A 186 5.21 -44.35 -22.59
C SER A 186 3.92 -45.17 -22.61
N SER A 187 3.39 -45.41 -23.81
CA SER A 187 2.61 -46.61 -24.12
C SER A 187 2.84 -47.04 -25.58
N VAL A 188 2.82 -48.36 -25.75
CA VAL A 188 3.47 -49.18 -26.76
C VAL A 188 2.55 -49.41 -27.97
N ASP A 189 3.15 -49.74 -29.12
CA ASP A 189 2.62 -50.29 -30.39
C ASP A 189 1.10 -50.59 -30.56
N GLY A 190 0.59 -50.25 -31.76
CA GLY A 190 -0.27 -51.18 -32.52
C GLY A 190 -1.60 -50.67 -33.13
N HIS A 191 -1.59 -50.60 -34.47
CA HIS A 191 -2.71 -50.83 -35.42
C HIS A 191 -3.86 -49.80 -35.61
N ARG A 192 -3.88 -49.22 -36.82
CA ARG A 192 -5.05 -48.73 -37.60
C ARG A 192 -5.99 -49.90 -37.98
N PRO A 193 -7.20 -49.70 -38.56
CA PRO A 193 -7.86 -48.46 -39.01
C PRO A 193 -9.38 -48.36 -38.69
N ARG A 194 -10.02 -47.21 -38.97
CA ARG A 194 -11.22 -47.12 -39.84
C ARG A 194 -11.70 -45.67 -40.03
N ILE A 195 -12.12 -45.42 -41.26
CA ILE A 195 -12.73 -44.20 -41.82
C ILE A 195 -14.24 -44.31 -41.67
N CYS A 196 -14.93 -43.20 -41.36
CA CYS A 196 -16.31 -43.00 -41.81
C CYS A 196 -16.51 -41.52 -42.19
N THR A 197 -16.76 -41.32 -43.49
CA THR A 197 -17.14 -40.07 -44.16
C THR A 197 -18.67 -39.95 -44.24
N GLN A 198 -19.15 -38.73 -44.58
CA GLN A 198 -20.51 -38.33 -45.03
C GLN A 198 -21.43 -37.73 -43.95
N THR A 199 -22.30 -36.75 -44.20
CA THR A 199 -22.44 -35.53 -45.07
C THR A 199 -23.84 -34.95 -44.76
N ASN A 200 -24.01 -33.64 -44.98
CA ASN A 200 -25.27 -32.94 -45.32
C ASN A 200 -26.43 -32.81 -44.31
N SER A 201 -26.79 -31.58 -43.91
CA SER A 201 -27.90 -30.80 -44.51
C SER A 201 -28.42 -29.67 -43.60
N SER A 202 -28.98 -28.66 -44.25
CA SER A 202 -29.48 -27.35 -43.81
C SER A 202 -30.66 -27.35 -42.82
N ASP A 203 -30.78 -26.28 -42.01
CA ASP A 203 -31.87 -25.30 -42.13
C ASP A 203 -31.76 -24.16 -41.11
N SER A 204 -32.30 -23.02 -41.53
CA SER A 204 -32.23 -21.68 -40.96
C SER A 204 -33.13 -21.41 -39.75
N VAL A 205 -32.81 -20.27 -39.09
CA VAL A 205 -33.66 -19.35 -38.28
C VAL A 205 -33.48 -19.43 -36.76
N GLY A 206 -33.07 -18.28 -36.19
CA GLY A 206 -33.72 -17.76 -34.98
C GLY A 206 -32.93 -17.76 -33.66
N GLN A 207 -32.25 -16.64 -33.40
CA GLN A 207 -32.43 -15.81 -32.20
C GLN A 207 -31.89 -16.25 -30.82
N VAL A 208 -31.23 -15.24 -30.20
CA VAL A 208 -31.01 -14.97 -28.76
C VAL A 208 -29.82 -15.64 -28.06
N THR A 209 -28.70 -14.93 -28.06
CA THR A 209 -27.63 -15.01 -27.06
C THR A 209 -28.16 -14.47 -25.72
N GLN A 210 -28.33 -15.32 -24.71
CA GLN A 210 -28.57 -14.89 -23.34
C GLN A 210 -27.25 -14.83 -22.55
N ASN A 211 -27.07 -13.67 -21.90
CA ASN A 211 -26.05 -13.33 -20.93
C ASN A 211 -25.94 -14.37 -19.80
N ILE A 212 -24.70 -14.70 -19.42
CA ILE A 212 -24.39 -15.09 -18.04
C ILE A 212 -23.27 -14.17 -17.56
N SER A 213 -23.68 -13.14 -16.80
CA SER A 213 -22.79 -12.35 -15.96
C SER A 213 -22.25 -13.25 -14.84
N HIS A 214 -20.93 -13.28 -14.64
CA HIS A 214 -20.35 -13.88 -13.44
C HIS A 214 -19.86 -12.76 -12.51
N THR A 215 -20.66 -12.52 -11.47
CA THR A 215 -20.25 -11.86 -10.24
C THR A 215 -19.27 -12.79 -9.52
N MET A 216 -18.08 -12.29 -9.18
CA MET A 216 -17.19 -12.97 -8.23
C MET A 216 -17.36 -12.32 -6.86
N GLU A 217 -17.91 -13.08 -5.91
CA GLU A 217 -17.77 -12.81 -4.49
C GLU A 217 -16.46 -13.43 -4.00
N VAL A 218 -15.75 -12.70 -3.15
CA VAL A 218 -14.54 -13.17 -2.45
C VAL A 218 -14.93 -13.29 -0.98
N SER A 219 -14.96 -14.51 -0.46
CA SER A 219 -15.13 -14.76 0.98
C SER A 219 -13.79 -14.62 1.71
N CYS A 220 -13.91 -14.16 2.96
CA CYS A 220 -12.87 -13.83 3.93
C CYS A 220 -11.86 -14.96 4.21
#